data_AF-R6C9X4-F1
#
_entry.id   AF-R6C9X4-F1
#
_cell.length_a   1.000
_cell.length_b   1.000
_cell.length_c   1.000
_cell.angle_alpha   90.00
_cell.angle_beta   90.00
_cell.angle_gamma   90.00
#
_symmetry.space_group_name_H-M   'P 1'
#
loop_
_entity.id
_entity.type
_entity.pdbx_description
1 polymer ?
#
loop_
_entity_poly.entity_id
_entity_poly.type
_entity_poly.pdbx_seq_one_letter_code
_entity_poly.pdbx_strand_id
1 'polypeptide(L)'
;MADSIKISTQVLLDTATKVRNCNTNMDAKLQDIMKTMKDLDATWKSDAATAIIANMNALQPEFERYKTIVESYAKFLEKSAQSYEQTEQSVQTYADQFK
;
A
#
# COMPACT_ATOMS: atom_id res chain seq x y z
N MET A 1 -15.07 21.38 -17.17
CA MET A 1 -14.34 20.14 -17.51
C MET A 1 -13.10 19.95 -16.64
N ALA A 2 -12.31 21.01 -16.39
CA ALA A 2 -11.18 20.97 -15.45
C ALA A 2 -11.54 20.52 -14.02
N ASP A 3 -12.63 21.06 -13.44
CA ASP A 3 -13.02 20.73 -12.06
C ASP A 3 -13.43 19.27 -11.87
N SER A 4 -14.08 18.64 -12.87
CA SER A 4 -14.44 17.22 -12.83
C SER A 4 -13.23 16.29 -12.89
N ILE A 5 -12.18 16.68 -13.64
CA ILE A 5 -10.95 15.91 -13.73
C ILE A 5 -10.18 15.99 -12.40
N LYS A 6 -10.06 17.18 -11.78
CA LYS A 6 -9.42 17.34 -10.46
C LYS A 6 -10.08 16.53 -9.35
N ILE A 7 -11.42 16.47 -9.34
CA ILE A 7 -12.14 15.62 -8.37
C ILE A 7 -11.79 14.14 -8.61
N SER A 8 -11.72 13.71 -9.87
CA SER A 8 -11.37 12.32 -10.19
C SER A 8 -9.92 11.97 -9.82
N THR A 9 -8.96 12.88 -9.99
CA THR A 9 -7.56 12.66 -9.58
C THR A 9 -7.43 12.62 -8.06
N GLN A 10 -8.14 13.48 -7.34
CA GLN A 10 -8.18 13.43 -5.88
C GLN A 10 -8.71 12.10 -5.36
N VAL A 11 -9.77 11.56 -5.96
CA VAL A 11 -10.32 10.24 -5.59
C VAL A 11 -9.28 9.11 -5.80
N LEU A 12 -8.48 9.18 -6.86
CA LEU A 12 -7.38 8.23 -7.10
C LEU A 12 -6.29 8.33 -6.03
N LEU A 13 -5.88 9.56 -5.67
CA LEU A 13 -4.89 9.81 -4.61
C LEU A 13 -5.38 9.37 -3.23
N ASP A 14 -6.63 9.66 -2.89
CA ASP A 14 -7.25 9.24 -1.64
C ASP A 14 -7.33 7.71 -1.56
N THR A 15 -7.66 7.06 -2.68
CA THR A 15 -7.70 5.59 -2.76
C THR A 15 -6.31 4.99 -2.61
N ALA A 16 -5.29 5.55 -3.28
CA ALA A 16 -3.90 5.13 -3.11
C ALA A 16 -3.45 5.23 -1.64
N THR A 17 -3.81 6.32 -0.97
CA THR A 17 -3.52 6.54 0.46
C THR A 17 -4.20 5.51 1.34
N LYS A 18 -5.49 5.22 1.12
CA LYS A 18 -6.23 4.18 1.86
C LYS A 18 -5.58 2.80 1.69
N VAL A 19 -5.18 2.47 0.46
CA VAL A 19 -4.51 1.21 0.12
C VAL A 19 -3.19 1.09 0.87
N ARG A 20 -2.37 2.15 0.91
CA ARG A 20 -1.12 2.16 1.69
C ARG A 20 -1.36 2.04 3.19
N ASN A 21 -2.33 2.74 3.74
CA ASN A 21 -2.66 2.64 5.16
C ASN A 21 -3.06 1.22 5.55
N CYS A 22 -3.82 0.53 4.69
CA CYS A 22 -4.15 -0.88 4.89
C CYS A 22 -2.88 -1.75 4.90
N ASN A 23 -1.95 -1.49 3.98
CA ASN A 23 -0.67 -2.20 3.89
C ASN A 23 0.18 -2.03 5.16
N THR A 24 0.30 -0.78 5.65
CA THR A 24 1.01 -0.46 6.89
C THR A 24 0.36 -1.13 8.10
N ASN A 25 -0.97 -1.12 8.18
CA ASN A 25 -1.68 -1.79 9.27
C ASN A 25 -1.47 -3.31 9.25
N MET A 26 -1.47 -3.93 8.06
CA MET A 26 -1.19 -5.35 7.91
C MET A 26 0.22 -5.68 8.38
N ASP A 27 1.22 -4.90 7.96
CA ASP A 27 2.62 -5.09 8.37
C ASP A 27 2.80 -4.96 9.89
N ALA A 28 2.19 -3.94 10.50
CA ALA A 28 2.22 -3.74 11.94
C ALA A 28 1.60 -4.93 12.69
N LYS A 29 0.47 -5.47 12.22
CA LYS A 29 -0.16 -6.64 12.82
C LYS A 29 0.70 -7.89 12.70
N LEU A 30 1.36 -8.10 11.57
CA LEU A 30 2.26 -9.23 11.38
C LEU A 30 3.47 -9.16 12.31
N GLN A 31 4.06 -7.97 12.46
CA GLN A 31 5.16 -7.74 13.41
C GLN A 31 4.72 -8.00 14.84
N ASP A 32 3.51 -7.58 15.22
CA ASP A 32 2.96 -7.80 16.55
C ASP A 32 2.72 -9.29 16.84
N ILE A 33 2.20 -10.05 15.86
CA ILE A 33 2.04 -11.51 15.98
C ILE A 33 3.40 -12.20 16.10
N MET A 34 4.38 -11.84 15.26
CA MET A 34 5.73 -12.41 15.33
C MET A 34 6.39 -12.13 16.68
N LYS A 35 6.22 -10.91 17.22
CA LYS A 35 6.73 -10.53 18.53
C LYS A 35 6.06 -11.36 19.63
N THR A 36 4.74 -11.41 19.64
CA THR A 36 3.96 -12.18 20.62
C THR A 36 4.36 -13.66 20.61
N MET A 37 4.59 -14.24 19.43
CA MET A 37 5.05 -15.63 19.33
C MET A 37 6.46 -15.85 19.88
N LYS A 38 7.39 -14.92 19.66
CA LYS A 38 8.74 -15.00 20.25
C LYS A 38 8.71 -14.87 21.76
N ASP A 39 7.86 -13.98 22.28
CA ASP A 39 7.67 -13.82 23.72
C ASP A 39 7.05 -15.09 24.35
N LEU A 40 6.17 -15.76 23.60
CA LEU A 40 5.59 -17.05 24.00
C LEU A 40 6.64 -18.17 24.01
N ASP A 41 7.56 -18.24 23.03
CA ASP A 41 8.64 -19.23 22.99
C ASP A 41 9.58 -19.16 24.21
N ALA A 42 9.80 -17.95 24.72
CA ALA A 42 10.61 -17.74 25.92
C ALA A 42 9.99 -18.37 27.17
N THR A 43 8.66 -18.53 27.20
CA THR A 43 7.90 -19.05 28.36
C THR A 43 7.32 -20.44 28.15
N TRP A 44 7.06 -20.84 26.90
CA TRP A 44 6.46 -22.12 26.51
C TRP A 44 7.31 -22.83 25.45
N LYS A 45 8.30 -23.60 25.91
CA LYS A 45 9.11 -24.47 25.05
C LYS A 45 8.42 -25.81 24.86
N SER A 46 7.83 -26.01 23.68
CA SER A 46 7.30 -27.29 23.23
C SER A 46 7.55 -27.47 21.74
N ASP A 47 7.60 -28.72 21.27
CA ASP A 47 7.77 -29.04 19.84
C ASP A 47 6.67 -28.39 18.99
N ALA A 48 5.46 -28.25 19.56
CA ALA A 48 4.34 -27.55 18.93
C ALA A 48 4.61 -26.05 18.77
N ALA A 49 5.19 -25.39 19.77
CA ALA A 49 5.54 -23.96 19.69
C ALA A 49 6.60 -23.70 18.61
N THR A 50 7.63 -24.54 18.54
CA THR A 50 8.67 -24.46 17.49
C THR A 50 8.08 -24.64 16.09
N ALA A 51 7.15 -25.58 15.91
CA ALA A 51 6.47 -25.78 14.63
C ALA A 51 5.62 -24.58 14.19
N ILE A 52 4.90 -23.95 15.13
CA ILE A 52 4.08 -22.76 14.84
C ILE A 52 4.96 -21.58 14.39
N ILE A 53 6.08 -21.33 15.09
CA ILE A 53 7.02 -20.27 14.74
C ILE A 53 7.65 -20.51 13.37
N ALA A 54 8.03 -21.76 13.07
CA ALA A 54 8.58 -22.12 11.77
C ALA A 54 7.57 -21.86 10.63
N ASN A 55 6.30 -22.25 10.82
CA ASN A 55 5.24 -22.00 9.85
C ASN A 55 4.97 -20.50 9.66
N MET A 56 4.98 -19.71 10.73
CA MET A 56 4.83 -18.26 10.65
C MET A 56 5.97 -17.58 9.90
N ASN A 57 7.22 -17.96 10.18
CA ASN A 57 8.38 -17.45 9.45
C ASN A 57 8.31 -17.84 7.98
N ALA A 58 7.77 -19.02 7.65
CA ALA A 58 7.57 -19.47 6.28
C ALA A 58 6.50 -18.66 5.52
N LEU A 59 5.56 -18.00 6.21
CA LEU A 59 4.55 -17.13 5.59
C LEU A 59 5.07 -15.70 5.33
N GLN A 60 6.15 -15.28 6.00
CA GLN A 60 6.73 -13.95 5.87
C GLN A 60 7.03 -13.52 4.41
N PRO A 61 7.60 -14.39 3.54
CA PRO A 61 7.85 -14.04 2.14
C PRO A 61 6.57 -13.76 1.34
N GLU A 62 5.48 -14.49 1.61
CA GLU A 62 4.19 -14.24 0.95
C GLU A 62 3.59 -12.92 1.41
N PHE A 63 3.70 -12.57 2.70
CA PHE A 63 3.28 -11.26 3.17
C PHE A 63 4.05 -10.12 2.52
N GLU A 64 5.38 -10.24 2.36
CA GLU A 64 6.17 -9.25 1.64
C GLU A 64 5.79 -9.14 0.16
N ARG A 65 5.45 -10.26 -0.47
CA ARG A 65 4.92 -10.28 -1.84
C ARG A 65 3.59 -9.53 -1.94
N TYR A 66 2.65 -9.78 -1.02
CA TYR A 66 1.39 -9.04 -0.97
C TYR A 66 1.61 -7.54 -0.74
N LYS A 67 2.51 -7.17 0.20
CA LYS A 67 2.87 -5.77 0.44
C LYS A 67 3.38 -5.08 -0.83
N THR A 68 4.21 -5.78 -1.59
CA THR A 68 4.76 -5.27 -2.86
C THR A 68 3.67 -5.06 -3.91
N ILE A 69 2.74 -6.00 -4.04
CA ILE A 69 1.62 -5.90 -4.99
C ILE A 69 0.71 -4.72 -4.63
N VAL A 70 0.36 -4.59 -3.35
CA VAL A 70 -0.48 -3.50 -2.84
C VAL A 70 0.19 -2.13 -3.06
N GLU A 71 1.49 -2.02 -2.80
CA GLU A 71 2.26 -0.80 -3.07
C GLU A 71 2.36 -0.48 -4.57
N SER A 72 2.52 -1.51 -5.42
CA SER A 72 2.53 -1.33 -6.88
C SER A 72 1.21 -0.77 -7.38
N TYR A 73 0.08 -1.24 -6.84
CA TYR A 73 -1.24 -0.71 -7.18
C TYR A 73 -1.44 0.72 -6.70
N ALA A 74 -0.99 1.06 -5.49
CA ALA A 74 -1.04 2.45 -5.00
C ALA A 74 -0.23 3.39 -5.91
N LYS A 75 0.99 2.99 -6.31
CA LYS A 75 1.82 3.75 -7.27
C LYS A 75 1.16 3.91 -8.63
N PHE A 76 0.45 2.90 -9.11
CA PHE A 76 -0.30 2.97 -10.37
C PHE A 76 -1.41 4.04 -10.31
N LEU A 77 -2.15 4.11 -9.20
CA LEU A 77 -3.19 5.12 -9.00
C LEU A 77 -2.60 6.54 -8.96
N GLU A 78 -1.49 6.74 -8.24
CA GLU A 78 -0.79 8.03 -8.20
C GLU A 78 -0.25 8.46 -9.56
N LYS A 79 0.40 7.55 -10.29
CA LYS A 79 0.94 7.84 -11.62
C LYS A 79 -0.19 8.21 -12.59
N SER A 80 -1.34 7.55 -12.47
CA SER A 80 -2.53 7.86 -13.26
C SER A 80 -3.04 9.27 -12.94
N ALA A 81 -3.16 9.63 -11.65
CA ALA A 81 -3.55 10.97 -11.23
C ALA A 81 -2.58 12.06 -11.75
N GLN A 82 -1.28 11.84 -11.62
CA GLN A 82 -0.24 12.75 -12.13
C GLN A 82 -0.32 12.94 -13.65
N SER A 83 -0.54 11.86 -14.39
CA SER A 83 -0.68 11.92 -15.86
C SER A 83 -1.88 12.77 -16.28
N TYR A 84 -3.00 12.68 -15.56
CA TYR A 84 -4.17 13.51 -15.83
C TYR A 84 -3.91 14.99 -15.52
N GLU A 85 -3.26 15.30 -14.39
CA GLU A 85 -2.90 16.68 -14.03
C GLU A 85 -1.94 17.32 -15.03
N GLN A 86 -0.92 16.59 -15.48
CA GLN A 86 0.01 17.07 -16.51
C GLN A 86 -0.69 17.34 -17.85
N THR A 87 -1.62 16.47 -18.23
CA THR A 87 -2.40 16.64 -19.46
C THR A 87 -3.27 17.90 -19.38
N GLU A 88 -3.96 18.11 -18.26
CA GLU A 88 -4.80 19.30 -18.04
C GLU A 88 -3.97 20.59 -18.05
N GLN A 89 -2.82 20.61 -17.37
CA GLN A 89 -1.90 21.76 -17.40
C GLN A 89 -1.43 22.09 -18.82
N SER A 90 -1.14 21.07 -19.62
CA SER A 90 -0.74 21.26 -21.03
C SER A 90 -1.88 21.85 -21.85
N VAL A 91 -3.10 21.33 -21.71
CA VAL A 91 -4.31 21.85 -22.37
C VAL A 91 -4.58 23.30 -21.96
N GLN A 92 -4.45 23.62 -20.67
CA GLN A 92 -4.65 24.97 -20.17
C GLN A 92 -3.61 25.95 -20.72
N THR A 93 -2.34 25.53 -20.80
CA THR A 93 -1.27 26.32 -21.41
C THR A 93 -1.56 26.62 -22.89
N TYR A 94 -2.01 25.62 -23.66
CA TYR A 94 -2.41 25.84 -25.05
C TYR A 94 -3.63 26.76 -25.16
N ALA A 95 -4.63 26.62 -24.28
CA ALA A 95 -5.80 27.48 -24.28
C ALA A 95 -5.46 28.95 -23.96
N ASP A 96 -4.53 29.20 -23.04
CA ASP A 96 -4.04 30.55 -22.72
C ASP A 96 -3.25 31.16 -23.88
N GLN A 97 -2.57 30.34 -24.69
CA GLN A 97 -1.87 30.78 -25.92
C GLN A 97 -2.80 31.11 -27.09
N PHE A 98 -4.06 30.68 -27.05
CA PHE A 98 -5.06 30.99 -28.08
C PHE A 98 -5.76 32.36 -27.90
N LYS A 99 -5.41 33.13 -26.86
CA LYS A 99 -5.84 34.52 -26.66
C LYS A 99 -4.93 35.51 -27.36
#